data_AF-A0A1B8B542-F1
#
_entry.id   AF-A0A1B8B542-F1
#
_cell.length_a   1.000
_cell.length_b   1.000
_cell.length_c   1.000
_cell.angle_alpha   90.00
_cell.angle_beta   90.00
_cell.angle_gamma   90.00
#
_symmetry.space_group_name_H-M   'P 1'
#
loop_
_entity.id
_entity.type
_entity.pdbx_description
1 polymer ?
#
loop_
_entity_poly.entity_id
_entity_poly.type
_entity_poly.pdbx_seq_one_letter_code
_entity_poly.pdbx_strand_id
1 'polypeptide(L)'
;MSAQSLGVVDKCFLEMANRNIAELEEDMDFVKRRAAALKCYDKRFPKWPETPSQLEHIQAFIELLDDLKTRGGKSTDIAELKRDLRAQLVKDGHVESEVCHRRYLADRIQRTVDAAISSLRAEIVEFDDVRKKILRDLRNSGNTMPTVGNE
;
A
#
# COMPACT_ATOMS: atom_id res chain seq x y z
N MET A 1 13.11 36.73 8.09
CA MET A 1 12.77 36.04 6.82
C MET A 1 11.69 36.86 6.14
N SER A 2 11.84 37.19 4.85
CA SER A 2 10.85 38.00 4.12
C SER A 2 9.67 37.11 3.72
N ALA A 3 8.48 37.69 3.53
CA ALA A 3 7.29 36.97 3.07
C ALA A 3 7.51 36.22 1.73
N GLN A 4 8.46 36.69 0.90
CA GLN A 4 8.88 36.02 -0.33
C GLN A 4 9.63 34.71 -0.08
N SER A 5 10.41 34.58 1.00
CA SER A 5 11.12 33.33 1.29
C SER A 5 10.20 32.25 1.85
N LEU A 6 9.12 32.63 2.56
CA LEU A 6 8.09 31.68 3.02
C LEU A 6 7.31 31.09 1.84
N GLY A 7 6.87 31.92 0.89
CA GLY A 7 6.08 31.44 -0.27
C GLY A 7 6.85 30.47 -1.19
N VAL A 8 8.17 30.60 -1.31
CA VAL A 8 9.01 29.67 -2.10
C VAL A 8 9.16 28.32 -1.39
N VAL A 9 9.33 28.34 -0.08
CA VAL A 9 9.47 27.13 0.74
C VAL A 9 8.16 26.34 0.77
N ASP A 10 7.03 27.02 0.98
CA ASP A 10 5.69 26.41 0.98
C ASP A 10 5.34 25.78 -0.38
N LYS A 11 5.73 26.42 -1.50
CA LYS A 11 5.54 25.87 -2.84
C LYS A 11 6.37 24.60 -3.06
N CYS A 12 7.60 24.57 -2.58
CA CYS A 12 8.45 23.37 -2.63
C CYS A 12 7.84 22.20 -1.84
N PHE A 13 7.35 22.46 -0.62
CA PHE A 13 6.65 21.44 0.18
C PHE A 13 5.36 20.94 -0.49
N LEU A 14 4.62 21.83 -1.16
CA LEU A 14 3.43 21.46 -1.92
C LEU A 14 3.76 20.53 -3.10
N GLU A 15 4.82 20.82 -3.84
CA GLU A 15 5.29 19.99 -4.94
C GLU A 15 5.74 18.59 -4.45
N MET A 16 6.45 18.54 -3.32
CA MET A 16 6.83 17.25 -2.69
C MET A 16 5.60 16.46 -2.24
N ALA A 17 4.63 17.09 -1.58
CA ALA A 17 3.41 16.42 -1.14
C ALA A 17 2.63 15.84 -2.33
N ASN A 18 2.50 16.61 -3.44
CA ASN A 18 1.83 16.13 -4.65
C ASN A 18 2.55 14.93 -5.28
N ARG A 19 3.90 14.97 -5.33
CA ARG A 19 4.69 13.84 -5.85
C ARG A 19 4.50 12.59 -4.99
N ASN A 20 4.61 12.72 -3.68
CA ASN A 20 4.44 11.59 -2.76
C ASN A 20 3.05 10.97 -2.85
N ILE A 21 1.99 11.79 -2.95
CA ILE A 21 0.62 11.28 -3.16
C ILE A 21 0.55 10.47 -4.46
N ALA A 22 1.08 11.00 -5.57
CA ALA A 22 1.04 10.31 -6.86
C ALA A 22 1.82 8.98 -6.83
N GLU A 23 3.00 8.95 -6.21
CA GLU A 23 3.80 7.73 -6.04
C GLU A 23 3.04 6.66 -5.21
N LEU A 24 2.40 7.07 -4.11
CA LEU A 24 1.61 6.17 -3.27
C LEU A 24 0.34 5.66 -3.98
N GLU A 25 -0.30 6.50 -4.79
CA GLU A 25 -1.44 6.09 -5.63
C GLU A 25 -1.02 5.05 -6.68
N GLU A 26 0.14 5.24 -7.32
CA GLU A 26 0.72 4.28 -8.26
C GLU A 26 1.05 2.94 -7.56
N ASP A 27 1.65 2.98 -6.38
CA ASP A 27 1.94 1.80 -5.56
C ASP A 27 0.65 1.04 -5.20
N MET A 28 -0.37 1.76 -4.75
CA MET A 28 -1.66 1.15 -4.40
C MET A 28 -2.31 0.48 -5.63
N ASP A 29 -2.28 1.13 -6.80
CA ASP A 29 -2.85 0.59 -8.02
C ASP A 29 -2.01 -0.55 -8.61
N PHE A 30 -0.69 -0.53 -8.43
CA PHE A 30 0.18 -1.68 -8.70
C PHE A 30 -0.24 -2.88 -7.85
N VAL A 31 -0.37 -2.71 -6.53
CA VAL A 31 -0.76 -3.78 -5.61
C VAL A 31 -2.13 -4.36 -5.97
N LYS A 32 -3.12 -3.51 -6.26
CA LYS A 32 -4.45 -3.96 -6.71
C LYS A 32 -4.37 -4.77 -8.01
N ARG A 33 -3.63 -4.30 -9.02
CA ARG A 33 -3.47 -5.01 -10.29
C ARG A 33 -2.79 -6.37 -10.09
N ARG A 34 -1.72 -6.41 -9.30
CA ARG A 34 -0.98 -7.65 -8.99
C ARG A 34 -1.86 -8.65 -8.23
N ALA A 35 -2.58 -8.18 -7.22
CA ALA A 35 -3.48 -9.00 -6.43
C ALA A 35 -4.67 -9.53 -7.27
N ALA A 36 -5.21 -8.73 -8.18
CA ALA A 36 -6.25 -9.15 -9.12
C ALA A 36 -5.75 -10.19 -10.13
N ALA A 37 -4.55 -10.00 -10.69
CA ALA A 37 -3.93 -10.97 -11.61
C ALA A 37 -3.70 -12.33 -10.94
N LEU A 38 -3.35 -12.32 -9.64
CA LEU A 38 -3.18 -13.51 -8.80
C LEU A 38 -4.48 -14.00 -8.14
N LYS A 39 -5.62 -13.38 -8.49
CA LYS A 39 -6.96 -13.73 -7.98
C LYS A 39 -7.09 -13.74 -6.46
N CYS A 40 -6.32 -12.89 -5.76
CA CYS A 40 -6.28 -12.82 -4.29
C CYS A 40 -7.66 -12.56 -3.65
N TYR A 41 -8.56 -11.90 -4.38
CA TYR A 41 -9.87 -11.46 -3.88
C TYR A 41 -11.05 -12.28 -4.39
N ASP A 42 -10.82 -13.31 -5.20
CA ASP A 42 -11.90 -14.20 -5.53
C ASP A 42 -12.39 -14.83 -4.21
N LYS A 43 -13.63 -14.49 -3.80
CA LYS A 43 -14.41 -15.14 -2.70
C LYS A 43 -14.43 -16.68 -2.82
N ARG A 44 -13.95 -17.16 -3.96
CA ARG A 44 -13.74 -18.50 -4.42
C ARG A 44 -12.24 -18.65 -4.68
N PHE A 45 -11.47 -18.94 -3.64
CA PHE A 45 -10.29 -19.80 -3.75
C PHE A 45 -10.73 -21.27 -3.52
N PRO A 46 -11.83 -21.83 -4.12
CA PRO A 46 -12.37 -23.09 -3.62
C PRO A 46 -11.49 -24.27 -4.04
N LYS A 47 -10.61 -24.05 -5.03
CA LYS A 47 -9.76 -25.03 -5.66
C LYS A 47 -8.41 -24.35 -5.85
N TRP A 48 -7.50 -24.66 -4.95
CA TRP A 48 -6.10 -24.56 -5.28
C TRP A 48 -5.88 -25.39 -6.56
N PRO A 49 -5.09 -24.87 -7.51
CA PRO A 49 -4.92 -25.57 -8.78
C PRO A 49 -4.27 -26.93 -8.53
N GLU A 50 -4.36 -27.92 -9.42
CA GLU A 50 -3.79 -29.26 -9.15
C GLU A 50 -2.26 -29.26 -9.34
N THR A 51 -1.54 -30.21 -8.74
CA THR A 51 -0.09 -30.36 -8.97
C THR A 51 0.16 -30.64 -10.46
N PRO A 52 1.11 -29.95 -11.14
CA PRO A 52 2.20 -29.12 -10.61
C PRO A 52 1.91 -27.62 -10.44
N SER A 53 0.79 -27.11 -10.95
CA SER A 53 0.47 -25.67 -10.98
C SER A 53 0.33 -25.01 -9.59
N GLN A 54 0.29 -25.80 -8.51
CA GLN A 54 0.35 -25.32 -7.12
C GLN A 54 1.67 -24.64 -6.77
N LEU A 55 2.78 -25.22 -7.20
CA LEU A 55 4.11 -24.70 -6.86
C LEU A 55 4.32 -23.33 -7.52
N GLU A 56 3.92 -23.21 -8.79
CA GLU A 56 3.90 -21.94 -9.53
C GLU A 56 3.01 -20.91 -8.84
N HIS A 57 1.84 -21.34 -8.37
CA HIS A 57 0.91 -20.47 -7.67
C HIS A 57 1.44 -19.98 -6.31
N ILE A 58 2.11 -20.85 -5.54
CA ILE A 58 2.77 -20.47 -4.28
C ILE A 58 3.92 -19.51 -4.56
N GLN A 59 4.73 -19.79 -5.59
CA GLN A 59 5.85 -18.94 -5.97
C GLN A 59 5.37 -17.53 -6.37
N ALA A 60 4.30 -17.44 -7.16
CA ALA A 60 3.71 -16.16 -7.53
C ALA A 60 3.20 -15.35 -6.32
N PHE A 61 2.71 -16.02 -5.27
CA PHE A 61 2.35 -15.33 -4.02
C PHE A 61 3.57 -14.88 -3.22
N ILE A 62 4.64 -15.66 -3.20
CA ILE A 62 5.90 -15.25 -2.56
C ILE A 62 6.44 -13.99 -3.24
N GLU A 63 6.36 -13.90 -4.57
CA GLU A 63 6.72 -12.70 -5.33
C GLU A 63 5.83 -11.50 -4.99
N LEU A 64 4.50 -11.69 -4.92
CA LEU A 64 3.59 -10.63 -4.46
C LEU A 64 3.97 -10.13 -3.06
N LEU A 65 4.34 -11.01 -2.15
CA LEU A 65 4.76 -10.63 -0.80
C LEU A 65 6.08 -9.84 -0.79
N ASP A 66 6.98 -10.10 -1.74
CA ASP A 66 8.18 -9.29 -1.94
C ASP A 66 7.84 -7.91 -2.50
N ASP A 67 6.91 -7.83 -3.44
CA ASP A 67 6.39 -6.56 -3.95
C ASP A 67 5.73 -5.72 -2.83
N LEU A 68 4.95 -6.36 -1.94
CA LEU A 68 4.32 -5.67 -0.82
C LEU A 68 5.34 -5.13 0.19
N LYS A 69 6.44 -5.85 0.42
CA LYS A 69 7.47 -5.44 1.37
C LYS A 69 8.10 -4.10 1.00
N THR A 70 8.21 -3.80 -0.29
CA THR A 70 8.77 -2.54 -0.78
C THR A 70 7.73 -1.42 -0.92
N ARG A 71 6.43 -1.72 -0.77
CA ARG A 71 5.29 -0.82 -1.06
C ARG A 71 4.29 -0.73 0.10
N GLY A 72 4.78 -0.50 1.32
CA GLY A 72 3.93 -0.25 2.49
C GLY A 72 3.39 -1.48 3.22
N GLY A 73 3.83 -2.69 2.87
CA GLY A 73 3.46 -3.92 3.56
C GLY A 73 4.21 -4.13 4.88
N LYS A 74 3.51 -4.65 5.90
CA LYS A 74 4.11 -4.93 7.22
C LYS A 74 5.09 -6.10 7.14
N SER A 75 6.37 -5.81 7.35
CA SER A 75 7.48 -6.76 7.15
C SER A 75 7.37 -8.06 7.96
N THR A 76 6.89 -8.00 9.20
CA THR A 76 6.74 -9.20 10.06
C THR A 76 5.69 -10.15 9.52
N ASP A 77 4.49 -9.65 9.21
CA ASP A 77 3.37 -10.44 8.71
C ASP A 77 3.70 -11.08 7.35
N ILE A 78 4.40 -10.31 6.50
CA ILE A 78 4.95 -10.80 5.23
C ILE A 78 5.98 -11.92 5.45
N ALA A 79 6.93 -11.75 6.37
CA ALA A 79 7.97 -12.73 6.62
C ALA A 79 7.40 -14.06 7.13
N GLU A 80 6.45 -14.00 8.06
CA GLU A 80 5.73 -15.18 8.57
C GLU A 80 4.97 -15.90 7.46
N LEU A 81 4.21 -15.16 6.64
CA LEU A 81 3.44 -15.75 5.56
C LEU A 81 4.34 -16.37 4.48
N LYS A 82 5.46 -15.73 4.13
CA LYS A 82 6.46 -16.31 3.21
C LYS A 82 7.07 -17.59 3.77
N ARG A 83 7.31 -17.66 5.08
CA ARG A 83 7.82 -18.88 5.73
C ARG A 83 6.81 -20.02 5.60
N ASP A 84 5.54 -19.74 5.84
CA ASP A 84 4.48 -20.75 5.75
C ASP A 84 4.25 -21.23 4.31
N LEU A 85 4.29 -20.31 3.34
CA LEU A 85 4.21 -20.65 1.91
C LEU A 85 5.41 -21.49 1.46
N ARG A 86 6.63 -21.17 1.89
CA ARG A 86 7.81 -21.99 1.57
C ARG A 86 7.76 -23.37 2.21
N ALA A 87 7.19 -23.49 3.40
CA ALA A 87 6.98 -24.80 4.03
C ALA A 87 6.02 -25.69 3.22
N GLN A 88 5.12 -25.12 2.42
CA GLN A 88 4.26 -25.87 1.50
C GLN A 88 5.03 -26.40 0.29
N LEU A 89 6.01 -25.65 -0.24
CA LEU A 89 6.85 -26.12 -1.37
C LEU A 89 7.69 -27.35 -1.03
N VAL A 90 7.91 -27.64 0.26
CA VAL A 90 8.78 -28.73 0.75
C VAL A 90 7.98 -29.99 1.11
N LYS A 91 6.64 -29.92 1.23
CA LYS A 91 5.82 -31.05 1.68
C LYS A 91 5.35 -31.91 0.50
N ASP A 92 5.99 -33.07 0.32
CA ASP A 92 5.50 -34.13 -0.55
C ASP A 92 4.39 -34.95 0.14
N GLY A 93 3.13 -34.62 -0.15
CA GLY A 93 1.97 -35.49 0.08
C GLY A 93 1.18 -35.27 1.39
N HIS A 94 -0.13 -34.99 1.26
CA HIS A 94 -1.25 -35.58 2.05
C HIS A 94 -2.60 -34.89 1.73
N VAL A 95 -3.70 -35.66 1.84
CA VAL A 95 -4.90 -35.52 0.98
C VAL A 95 -6.13 -34.85 1.63
N GLU A 96 -6.16 -34.51 2.94
CA GLU A 96 -7.37 -33.88 3.53
C GLU A 96 -7.12 -32.68 4.47
N SER A 97 -6.05 -32.68 5.28
CA SER A 97 -5.61 -31.51 6.09
C SER A 97 -5.26 -30.28 5.23
N GLU A 98 -4.99 -30.54 3.95
CA GLU A 98 -4.52 -29.56 2.99
C GLU A 98 -5.57 -28.50 2.62
N VAL A 99 -6.85 -28.87 2.50
CA VAL A 99 -7.90 -27.93 2.04
C VAL A 99 -8.15 -26.83 3.08
N CYS A 100 -8.22 -27.20 4.36
CA CYS A 100 -8.37 -26.23 5.45
C CYS A 100 -7.14 -25.32 5.56
N HIS A 101 -5.93 -25.88 5.44
CA HIS A 101 -4.70 -25.10 5.52
C HIS A 101 -4.51 -24.16 4.32
N ARG A 102 -4.85 -24.62 3.11
CA ARG A 102 -4.88 -23.84 1.87
C ARG A 102 -5.86 -22.68 1.94
N ARG A 103 -7.05 -22.88 2.53
CA ARG A 103 -8.02 -21.80 2.79
C ARG A 103 -7.47 -20.79 3.78
N TYR A 104 -6.86 -21.26 4.88
CA TYR A 104 -6.19 -20.40 5.85
C TYR A 104 -5.08 -19.55 5.22
N LEU A 105 -4.27 -20.11 4.33
CA LEU A 105 -3.23 -19.36 3.62
C LEU A 105 -3.82 -18.32 2.67
N ALA A 106 -4.87 -18.67 1.91
CA ALA A 106 -5.57 -17.72 1.04
C ALA A 106 -6.14 -16.54 1.84
N ASP A 107 -6.80 -16.82 2.97
CA ASP A 107 -7.33 -15.78 3.86
C ASP A 107 -6.21 -14.87 4.41
N ARG A 108 -5.04 -15.44 4.75
CA ARG A 108 -3.89 -14.65 5.21
C ARG A 108 -3.30 -13.79 4.12
N ILE A 109 -3.16 -14.32 2.89
CA ILE A 109 -2.69 -13.53 1.75
C ILE A 109 -3.62 -12.34 1.54
N GLN A 110 -4.93 -12.57 1.48
CA GLN A 110 -5.90 -11.50 1.28
C GLN A 110 -5.78 -10.43 2.38
N ARG A 111 -5.72 -10.82 3.66
CA ARG A 111 -5.55 -9.88 4.78
C ARG A 111 -4.26 -9.08 4.69
N THR A 112 -3.15 -9.70 4.29
CA THR A 112 -1.87 -9.00 4.13
C THR A 112 -1.94 -7.97 3.00
N VAL A 113 -2.59 -8.29 1.89
CA VAL A 113 -2.80 -7.33 0.79
C VAL A 113 -3.74 -6.19 1.23
N ASP A 114 -4.85 -6.51 1.88
CA ASP A 114 -5.80 -5.51 2.41
C ASP A 114 -5.12 -4.56 3.41
N ALA A 115 -4.25 -5.09 4.27
CA ALA A 115 -3.47 -4.30 5.22
C ALA A 115 -2.48 -3.36 4.51
N ALA A 116 -1.79 -3.85 3.48
CA ALA A 116 -0.88 -3.00 2.69
C ALA A 116 -1.63 -1.88 1.97
N ILE A 117 -2.76 -2.18 1.32
CA ILE A 117 -3.62 -1.15 0.69
C ILE A 117 -4.12 -0.14 1.72
N SER A 118 -4.50 -0.61 2.91
CA SER A 118 -4.96 0.27 3.99
C SER A 118 -3.84 1.19 4.50
N SER A 119 -2.61 0.69 4.62
CA SER A 119 -1.43 1.49 4.97
C SER A 119 -1.17 2.59 3.95
N LEU A 120 -1.11 2.23 2.67
CA LEU A 120 -0.91 3.19 1.57
C LEU A 120 -2.00 4.27 1.56
N ARG A 121 -3.27 3.89 1.78
CA ARG A 121 -4.37 4.86 1.90
C ARG A 121 -4.19 5.81 3.07
N ALA A 122 -3.76 5.32 4.23
CA ALA A 122 -3.51 6.16 5.39
C ALA A 122 -2.39 7.17 5.10
N GLU A 123 -1.29 6.73 4.47
CA GLU A 123 -0.18 7.61 4.09
C GLU A 123 -0.61 8.69 3.08
N ILE A 124 -1.45 8.33 2.09
CA ILE A 124 -2.03 9.30 1.15
C ILE A 124 -2.83 10.37 1.88
N VAL A 125 -3.66 9.98 2.86
CA VAL A 125 -4.48 10.91 3.65
C VAL A 125 -3.59 11.88 4.45
N GLU A 126 -2.53 11.38 5.08
CA GLU A 126 -1.58 12.22 5.82
C GLU A 126 -0.91 13.28 4.91
N PHE A 127 -0.43 12.86 3.74
CA PHE A 127 0.15 13.82 2.78
C PHE A 127 -0.88 14.80 2.22
N ASP A 128 -2.12 14.38 2.00
CA ASP A 128 -3.20 15.26 1.55
C ASP A 128 -3.58 16.30 2.62
N ASP A 129 -3.55 15.93 3.90
CA ASP A 129 -3.79 16.86 5.00
C ASP A 129 -2.66 17.90 5.13
N VAL A 130 -1.41 17.48 4.96
CA VAL A 130 -0.26 18.41 4.85
C VAL A 130 -0.45 19.36 3.66
N ARG A 131 -0.80 18.83 2.49
CA ARG A 131 -1.08 19.62 1.27
C ARG A 131 -2.17 20.67 1.52
N LYS A 132 -3.30 20.27 2.09
CA LYS A 132 -4.42 21.17 2.44
C LYS A 132 -4.00 22.24 3.44
N LYS A 133 -3.17 21.90 4.42
CA LYS A 133 -2.63 22.86 5.39
C LYS A 133 -1.80 23.94 4.70
N ILE A 134 -0.82 23.55 3.88
CA ILE A 134 0.04 24.48 3.13
C ILE A 134 -0.81 25.41 2.25
N LEU A 135 -1.80 24.87 1.53
CA LEU A 135 -2.69 25.67 0.69
C LEU A 135 -3.50 26.70 1.50
N ARG A 136 -3.94 26.36 2.71
CA ARG A 136 -4.62 27.31 3.60
C ARG A 136 -3.68 28.42 4.07
N ASP A 137 -2.46 28.07 4.47
CA ASP A 137 -1.48 29.03 4.97
C ASP A 137 -1.04 30.03 3.87
N LEU A 138 -0.85 29.53 2.64
CA LEU A 138 -0.62 30.37 1.45
C LEU A 138 -1.79 31.31 1.15
N ARG A 139 -3.04 30.86 1.31
CA ARG A 139 -4.22 31.70 1.11
C ARG A 139 -4.35 32.79 2.17
N ASN A 140 -4.07 32.45 3.43
CA ASN A 140 -4.22 33.37 4.56
C ASN A 140 -3.13 34.44 4.61
N SER A 141 -1.92 34.13 4.15
CA SER A 141 -0.80 35.10 4.06
C SER A 141 -1.00 36.18 2.99
N GLY A 142 -1.85 35.95 1.98
CA GLY A 142 -2.24 36.95 0.99
C GLY A 142 -3.28 37.97 1.47
N ASN A 143 -3.94 37.74 2.61
CA ASN A 143 -5.08 38.54 3.10
C ASN A 143 -4.74 39.57 4.19
N THR A 144 -3.49 39.66 4.63
CA THR A 144 -3.05 40.69 5.58
C THR A 144 -2.58 41.95 4.83
N MET A 145 -3.51 42.73 4.28
CA MET A 145 -3.25 44.15 3.98
C MET A 145 -3.42 44.95 5.28
N PRO A 146 -2.46 45.80 5.68
CA PRO A 146 -2.68 46.74 6.77
C PRO A 146 -3.66 47.79 6.26
N THR A 147 -4.83 47.86 6.89
CA THR A 147 -5.69 49.04 6.80
C THR A 147 -4.92 50.17 7.45
N VAL A 148 -4.22 50.97 6.64
CA VAL A 148 -3.65 52.24 7.09
C VAL A 148 -4.84 53.13 7.38
N GLY A 149 -5.25 53.17 8.65
CA GLY A 149 -6.13 54.21 9.17
C GLY A 149 -5.37 55.52 9.06
N ASN A 150 -5.78 56.37 8.12
CA ASN A 150 -5.40 57.77 8.13
C ASN A 150 -6.30 58.46 9.17
N GLU A 151 -5.72 58.80 10.32
CA GLU A 151 -6.19 59.88 11.19
C GLU A 151 -5.04 60.86 11.44
#